data_AF-A0A1Z9AW85-F1
#
_entry.id   AF-A0A1Z9AW85-F1
#
_cell.length_a   1.000
_cell.length_b   1.000
_cell.length_c   1.000
_cell.angle_alpha   90.00
_cell.angle_beta   90.00
_cell.angle_gamma   90.00
#
_symmetry.space_group_name_H-M   'P 1'
#
loop_
_entity.id
_entity.type
_entity.pdbx_description
1 polymer ?
#
loop_
_entity_poly.entity_id
_entity_poly.type
_entity_poly.pdbx_seq_one_letter_code
_entity_poly.pdbx_strand_id
1 'polypeptide(L)'
;MANCPASPRRGVCRLKIGREEESLEVTGDCHRGAVQLEAPIDPHRIGICHCTNCQTFSGSAFRTSVLVTGKDFQLIKGNPSTNEKRPETENQES
;
A
#
# COMPACT_ATOMS: atom_id res chain seq x y z
N MET A 1 20.48 -50.37 -14.61
CA MET A 1 20.45 -49.13 -15.40
C MET A 1 19.15 -48.40 -15.08
N ALA A 2 19.26 -47.12 -14.72
CA ALA A 2 18.23 -46.15 -14.34
C ALA A 2 17.25 -46.57 -13.21
N ASN A 3 17.75 -46.51 -11.98
CA ASN A 3 16.93 -46.46 -10.76
C ASN A 3 16.22 -45.10 -10.72
N CYS A 4 14.90 -45.09 -10.67
CA CYS A 4 14.06 -43.89 -10.71
C CYS A 4 13.91 -43.35 -9.27
N PRO A 5 14.53 -42.22 -8.88
CA PRO A 5 14.31 -41.67 -7.54
C PRO A 5 12.88 -41.13 -7.45
N ALA A 6 12.12 -41.73 -6.54
CA ALA A 6 10.77 -41.37 -6.17
C ALA A 6 10.60 -39.85 -6.04
N SER A 7 9.53 -39.33 -6.65
CA SER A 7 9.15 -37.93 -6.56
C SER A 7 8.85 -37.52 -5.10
N PRO A 8 9.36 -36.37 -4.63
CA PRO A 8 8.77 -35.72 -3.48
C PRO A 8 7.56 -34.92 -3.96
N ARG A 9 6.38 -35.42 -3.62
CA ARG A 9 5.11 -34.70 -3.74
C ARG A 9 5.19 -33.38 -2.97
N ARG A 10 4.75 -32.29 -3.62
CA ARG A 10 4.28 -31.04 -2.99
C ARG A 10 5.26 -30.40 -1.99
N GLY A 11 6.32 -29.80 -2.53
CA GLY A 11 6.92 -28.61 -1.92
C GLY A 11 6.68 -27.46 -2.87
N VAL A 12 5.83 -26.50 -2.52
CA VAL A 12 5.97 -25.17 -3.11
C VAL A 12 7.40 -24.74 -2.77
N CYS A 13 8.30 -24.75 -3.76
CA CYS A 13 9.51 -23.95 -3.68
C CYS A 13 9.02 -22.53 -3.45
N ARG A 14 8.94 -22.16 -2.17
CA ARG A 14 8.67 -20.81 -1.71
C ARG A 14 9.88 -20.03 -2.14
N LEU A 15 9.88 -19.64 -3.42
CA LEU A 15 10.82 -18.72 -4.00
C LEU A 15 10.67 -17.48 -3.10
N LYS A 16 11.59 -17.34 -2.14
CA LYS A 16 11.79 -16.07 -1.47
C LYS A 16 12.34 -15.19 -2.58
N ILE A 17 11.45 -14.58 -3.35
CA ILE A 17 11.78 -13.48 -4.23
C ILE A 17 12.08 -12.32 -3.29
N GLY A 18 13.25 -12.37 -2.66
CA GLY A 18 13.88 -11.18 -2.13
C GLY A 18 14.27 -10.39 -3.36
N ARG A 19 13.44 -9.43 -3.73
CA ARG A 19 13.87 -8.39 -4.66
C ARG A 19 14.30 -7.23 -3.81
N GLU A 20 15.56 -6.87 -4.01
CA GLU A 20 16.25 -5.80 -3.31
C GLU A 20 15.42 -4.52 -3.31
N GLU A 21 15.44 -3.91 -2.13
CA GLU A 21 14.68 -2.75 -1.69
C GLU A 21 15.15 -1.50 -2.44
N GLU A 22 14.69 -1.29 -3.67
CA GLU A 22 14.79 0.02 -4.32
C GLU A 22 13.67 0.91 -3.76
N SER A 23 13.83 1.28 -2.49
CA SER A 23 12.93 2.20 -1.80
C SER A 23 13.29 3.63 -2.18
N LEU A 24 12.28 4.41 -2.59
CA LEU A 24 12.42 5.82 -2.90
C LEU A 24 11.92 6.62 -1.70
N GLU A 25 12.67 7.62 -1.24
CA GLU A 25 12.19 8.51 -0.19
C GLU A 25 11.20 9.53 -0.78
N VAL A 26 10.00 9.59 -0.19
CA VAL A 26 8.98 10.57 -0.56
C VAL A 26 8.68 11.48 0.62
N THR A 27 8.64 12.78 0.34
CA THR A 27 8.15 13.81 1.25
C THR A 27 6.75 14.23 0.83
N GLY A 28 5.82 14.40 1.77
CA GLY A 28 4.48 14.89 1.49
C GLY A 28 4.00 15.90 2.52
N ASP A 29 3.33 16.95 2.06
CA ASP A 29 2.70 17.97 2.90
C ASP A 29 1.18 17.94 2.80
N CYS A 30 0.52 18.31 3.89
CA CYS A 30 -0.93 18.54 3.87
C CYS A 30 -1.21 19.85 3.11
N HIS A 31 -2.33 19.93 2.40
CA HIS A 31 -2.80 21.13 1.68
C HIS A 31 -2.77 22.43 2.51
N ARG A 32 -2.81 22.35 3.84
CA ARG A 32 -2.70 23.52 4.74
C ARG A 32 -1.26 23.84 5.19
N GLY A 33 -0.26 23.06 4.78
CA GLY A 33 1.13 23.13 5.22
C GLY A 33 1.36 22.78 6.70
N ALA A 34 0.31 22.39 7.43
CA ALA A 34 0.37 22.16 8.87
C ALA A 34 0.99 20.81 9.26
N VAL A 35 1.06 19.87 8.31
CA VAL A 35 1.55 18.50 8.51
C VAL A 35 2.55 18.17 7.40
N GLN A 36 3.71 17.63 7.76
CA GLN A 36 4.74 17.14 6.85
C GLN A 36 5.11 15.70 7.20
N LEU A 37 5.24 14.87 6.18
CA LEU A 37 5.39 13.42 6.24
C LEU A 37 6.58 13.00 5.38
N GLU A 38 7.34 12.02 5.83
CA GLU A 38 8.40 11.38 5.07
C GLU A 38 8.30 9.87 5.20
N ALA A 39 8.48 9.16 4.09
CA ALA A 39 8.46 7.71 4.09
C ALA A 39 9.26 7.12 2.91
N PRO A 40 9.97 6.00 3.10
CA PRO A 40 10.46 5.21 1.99
C PRO A 40 9.28 4.45 1.35
N ILE A 41 9.21 4.48 0.03
CA ILE A 41 8.16 3.83 -0.76
C ILE A 41 8.73 2.84 -1.75
N ASP A 42 8.02 1.72 -1.94
CA ASP A 42 8.31 0.76 -3.00
C ASP A 42 7.51 1.17 -4.26
N PRO A 43 8.15 1.53 -5.38
CA PRO A 43 7.46 1.91 -6.61
C PRO A 43 6.58 0.79 -7.18
N HIS A 44 6.80 -0.47 -6.78
CA HIS A 44 5.95 -1.59 -7.16
C HIS A 44 4.70 -1.74 -6.29
N ARG A 45 4.56 -0.95 -5.22
CA ARG A 45 3.40 -0.93 -4.32
C ARG A 45 2.54 0.32 -4.48
N ILE A 46 2.41 0.76 -5.73
CA ILE A 46 1.50 1.84 -6.11
C ILE A 46 0.20 1.22 -6.63
N GLY A 47 -0.93 1.71 -6.14
CA GLY A 47 -2.28 1.27 -6.51
C GLY A 47 -3.15 2.42 -7.00
N ILE A 48 -4.14 2.09 -7.82
CA ILE A 48 -5.17 3.01 -8.31
C ILE A 48 -6.50 2.61 -7.70
N CYS A 49 -7.20 3.58 -7.11
CA CYS A 49 -8.53 3.39 -6.53
C CYS A 49 -9.60 4.12 -7.36
N HIS A 50 -10.69 3.41 -7.66
CA HIS A 50 -11.83 3.90 -8.44
C HIS A 50 -13.11 4.08 -7.62
N CYS A 51 -13.08 3.97 -6.29
CA CYS A 51 -14.30 4.11 -5.50
C CYS A 51 -14.82 5.56 -5.53
N THR A 52 -16.13 5.73 -5.38
CA THR A 52 -16.81 7.05 -5.40
C THR A 52 -16.19 8.02 -4.39
N ASN A 53 -15.79 7.54 -3.21
CA ASN A 53 -15.12 8.38 -2.21
C ASN A 53 -13.78 8.93 -2.70
N CYS A 54 -12.99 8.11 -3.40
CA CYS A 54 -11.72 8.55 -3.98
C CYS A 54 -11.94 9.47 -5.18
N GLN A 55 -12.98 9.24 -5.96
CA GLN A 55 -13.36 10.12 -7.07
C GLN A 55 -13.79 11.50 -6.55
N THR A 56 -14.68 11.56 -5.57
CA THR A 56 -15.15 12.82 -4.96
C THR A 56 -14.02 13.58 -4.28
N PHE A 57 -13.12 12.91 -3.55
CA PHE A 57 -12.02 13.58 -2.85
C PHE A 57 -10.95 14.12 -3.79
N SER A 58 -10.63 13.39 -4.86
CA SER A 58 -9.62 13.82 -5.83
C SER A 58 -10.16 14.70 -6.95
N GLY A 59 -11.48 14.73 -7.18
CA GLY A 59 -12.10 15.35 -8.34
C GLY A 59 -11.77 14.66 -9.67
N SER A 60 -11.17 13.47 -9.63
CA SER A 60 -10.74 12.68 -10.79
C SER A 60 -11.52 11.37 -10.90
N ALA A 61 -11.41 10.68 -12.04
CA ALA A 61 -11.98 9.34 -12.23
C ALA A 61 -11.32 8.27 -11.33
N PHE A 62 -10.14 8.56 -10.80
CA PHE A 62 -9.38 7.68 -9.93
C PHE A 62 -8.41 8.44 -9.03
N ARG A 63 -7.96 7.77 -7.96
CA ARG A 63 -6.88 8.25 -7.08
C ARG A 63 -5.72 7.26 -7.05
N THR A 64 -4.52 7.75 -7.29
CA THR A 64 -3.29 6.98 -7.09
C THR A 64 -2.87 7.04 -5.62
N SER A 65 -2.45 5.91 -5.04
CA SER A 65 -1.98 5.83 -3.66
C SER A 65 -0.84 4.82 -3.57
N VAL A 66 0.12 5.08 -2.70
CA VAL A 66 1.21 4.17 -2.41
C VAL A 66 0.99 3.55 -1.03
N LEU A 67 1.30 2.26 -0.91
CA LEU A 67 1.19 1.54 0.35
C LEU A 67 2.53 1.54 1.08
N VAL A 68 2.55 2.14 2.26
CA VAL A 68 3.71 2.20 3.16
C VAL A 68 3.40 1.40 4.41
N THR A 69 4.38 0.69 4.96
CA THR A 69 4.16 0.03 6.25
C THR A 69 4.15 1.06 7.36
N GLY A 70 3.34 0.85 8.40
CA GLY A 70 3.24 1.82 9.50
C GLY A 70 4.55 2.06 10.26
N LYS A 71 5.55 1.19 10.10
CA LYS A 71 6.88 1.37 10.70
C LYS A 71 7.75 2.36 9.93
N ASP A 72 7.51 2.47 8.62
CA ASP A 72 8.33 3.28 7.72
C ASP A 72 7.75 4.69 7.53
N PHE A 73 6.56 4.93 8.07
CA PHE A 73 5.90 6.23 8.03
C PHE A 73 6.40 7.14 9.14
N GLN A 74 7.00 8.27 8.77
CA GLN A 74 7.49 9.28 9.71
C GLN A 74 6.73 10.60 9.57
N LEU A 75 6.23 11.10 10.70
CA LEU A 75 5.60 12.42 10.80
C LEU A 75 6.67 13.44 11.21
N ILE A 76 7.10 14.26 10.26
CA ILE A 76 8.18 15.25 10.46
C ILE A 76 7.68 16.48 11.22
N LYS A 77 6.47 16.93 10.91
CA LYS A 77 5.91 18.15 11.48
C LYS A 77 4.39 18.08 11.54
N GLY A 78 3.82 18.71 12.57
CA GLY A 78 2.38 18.87 12.73
C GLY A 78 1.73 17.82 13.63
N ASN A 79 0.51 18.12 14.07
CA ASN A 79 -0.33 17.15 14.78
C ASN A 79 -1.57 16.89 13.91
N PRO A 80 -1.73 15.69 13.34
CA PRO A 80 -2.89 15.39 12.51
C PRO A 80 -4.15 15.36 13.37
N SER A 81 -5.19 16.08 12.95
CA SER A 81 -6.52 15.95 13.54
C SER A 81 -7.23 14.74 12.92
N THR A 82 -7.53 13.74 13.75
CA THR A 82 -8.23 12.53 13.34
C THR A 82 -9.65 12.87 12.89
N ASN A 83 -9.95 12.62 11.61
CA ASN A 83 -11.30 12.65 11.08
C ASN A 83 -11.63 11.25 10.56
N GLU A 84 -12.39 10.49 11.34
CA GLU A 84 -12.82 9.15 10.95
C GLU A 84 -13.99 9.26 9.96
N LYS A 85 -13.73 8.98 8.69
CA LYS A 85 -14.81 8.66 7.75
C LYS A 85 -15.08 7.17 7.84
N ARG A 86 -16.23 6.81 8.43
CA ARG A 86 -16.71 5.43 8.41
C ARG A 86 -16.88 5.01 6.94
N PRO A 87 -16.30 3.87 6.51
CA PRO A 87 -16.61 3.33 5.19
C PRO A 87 -18.12 3.05 5.12
N GLU A 88 -18.77 3.52 4.07
CA GLU A 88 -20.14 3.11 3.75
C GLU A 88 -20.09 1.64 3.33
N THR A 89 -20.20 0.73 4.31
CA THR A 89 -20.47 -0.68 4.06
C THR A 89 -21.97 -0.81 3.84
N GLU A 90 -22.43 -0.67 2.60
CA GLU A 90 -23.69 -1.30 2.21
C GLU A 90 -23.44 -2.81 2.11
N ASN A 91 -23.48 -3.50 3.26
CA ASN A 91 -23.78 -4.92 3.30
C ASN A 91 -25.30 -5.03 3.28
N GLN A 92 -25.89 -5.08 2.09
CA GLN A 92 -27.21 -5.66 1.90
C GLN A 92 -27.01 -7.13 1.53
N GLU A 93 -27.06 -7.99 2.54
CA GLU A 93 -27.28 -9.42 2.36
C GLU A 93 -28.76 -9.68 2.66
N SER A 94 -29.46 -10.22 1.66
CA SER A 94 -30.89 -10.55 1.68
C SER A 94 -31.19 -11.87 2.39
#